data_AF-A0A9D1ULC8-F1
#
_entry.id   AF-A0A9D1ULC8-F1
#
_cell.length_a   1.000
_cell.length_b   1.000
_cell.length_c   1.000
_cell.angle_alpha   90.00
_cell.angle_beta   90.00
_cell.angle_gamma   90.00
#
_symmetry.space_group_name_H-M   'P 1'
#
loop_
_entity.id
_entity.type
_entity.pdbx_description
1 polymer ?
#
loop_
_entity_poly.entity_id
_entity_poly.type
_entity_poly.pdbx_seq_one_letter_code
_entity_poly.pdbx_strand_id
1 'polypeptide(L)'
;MTVKVVTDSSACLPPALAAEYGITVLDFHAEGKGDEETTAGLGSLELTACYARLLERGGDDGVVAVHISKELSGTWSSASQAAAVLGETVEVLDTQSAGMVVGQAAIAAARCADEGGSLDECRGAAQQVIDSGHLWLFLGKTDAMARGGRLSAGQRLLSTALAIKPILHLTGGKLELVAKTRTQAKAMDRLVTFASAEYRAVAEATLQADSEAAEADAEASSEEEVVASTSTDEVSVPVGETDTADAAEEADAADASNDDADAEAGSATEEDSEGTSDSEDPDTTDESESDSEGDSDAESEDSEKPARGDRNAQVTVDTEPVYRPRIFSFGKDKGDKGDKAEKSSKADKADKSDKADEAEKTDKAEKTEKHGKADKAGKHDQQTPLEDLPRVPMHLAVHHFEAEEVAEQLRVSLREALPSCVVISVVDVTHAMAVHTGPGAVGVSLVRD
;
A
#
# COMPACT_ATOMS: atom_id res chain seq x y z
N MET A 1 9.75 7.17 20.93
CA MET A 1 9.87 8.07 19.78
C MET A 1 8.77 7.61 18.83
N THR A 2 8.94 7.51 17.51
CA THR A 2 7.87 6.95 16.64
C THR A 2 8.45 6.21 15.44
N VAL A 3 7.74 5.18 14.99
CA VAL A 3 7.96 4.50 13.71
C VAL A 3 8.04 5.53 12.58
N LYS A 4 8.92 5.30 11.60
CA LYS A 4 9.05 6.17 10.42
C LYS A 4 8.46 5.50 9.19
N VAL A 5 7.87 6.29 8.29
CA VAL A 5 7.30 5.79 7.04
C VAL A 5 8.10 6.31 5.86
N VAL A 6 8.41 5.40 4.95
CA VAL A 6 9.08 5.69 3.68
C VAL A 6 8.31 5.06 2.52
N THR A 7 8.25 5.79 1.42
CA THR A 7 7.67 5.33 0.15
C THR A 7 8.53 5.81 -1.01
N ASP A 8 8.15 5.47 -2.24
CA ASP A 8 8.79 5.94 -3.46
C ASP A 8 7.87 6.85 -4.28
N SER A 9 8.44 7.56 -5.25
CA SER A 9 7.69 8.53 -6.07
C SER A 9 6.58 7.90 -6.93
N SER A 10 6.48 6.57 -7.02
CA SER A 10 5.32 5.95 -7.69
C SER A 10 4.04 6.01 -6.85
N ALA A 11 4.13 6.38 -5.57
CA ALA A 11 2.96 6.60 -4.72
C ALA A 11 2.09 7.80 -5.16
N CYS A 12 2.60 8.67 -6.04
CA CYS A 12 1.96 9.92 -6.46
C CYS A 12 1.51 10.82 -5.29
N LEU A 13 2.15 10.67 -4.12
CA LEU A 13 1.80 11.39 -2.90
C LEU A 13 2.18 12.88 -3.04
N PRO A 14 1.23 13.83 -2.97
CA PRO A 14 1.54 15.26 -3.06
C PRO A 14 2.58 15.68 -2.00
N PRO A 15 3.61 16.48 -2.36
CA PRO A 15 4.68 16.86 -1.41
C PRO A 15 4.17 17.53 -0.12
N ALA A 16 3.05 18.26 -0.20
CA ALA A 16 2.42 18.86 0.98
C ALA A 16 1.86 17.80 1.95
N LEU A 17 1.25 16.72 1.44
CA LEU A 17 0.76 15.63 2.28
C LEU A 17 1.90 14.76 2.82
N ALA A 18 2.93 14.51 2.01
CA ALA A 18 4.15 13.84 2.47
C ALA A 18 4.79 14.61 3.66
N ALA A 19 4.87 15.93 3.56
CA ALA A 19 5.35 16.79 4.64
C ALA A 19 4.41 16.85 5.85
N GLU A 20 3.09 16.88 5.65
CA GLU A 20 2.10 16.89 6.75
C GLU A 20 2.19 15.62 7.62
N TYR A 21 2.32 14.45 6.99
CA TYR A 21 2.40 13.14 7.67
C TYR A 21 3.84 12.68 7.96
N GLY A 22 4.86 13.52 7.73
CA GLY A 22 6.26 13.16 7.97
C GLY A 22 6.80 12.00 7.12
N ILE A 23 6.14 11.66 6.01
CA ILE A 23 6.49 10.54 5.13
C ILE A 23 7.71 10.92 4.29
N THR A 24 8.72 10.06 4.28
CA THR A 24 9.87 10.20 3.38
C THR A 24 9.53 9.62 2.02
N VAL A 25 9.70 10.40 0.94
CA VAL A 25 9.51 9.95 -0.44
C VAL A 25 10.86 9.87 -1.13
N LEU A 26 11.14 8.76 -1.80
CA LEU A 26 12.36 8.53 -2.58
C LEU A 26 12.03 8.56 -4.08
N ASP A 27 12.70 9.44 -4.83
CA ASP A 27 12.45 9.59 -6.26
C ASP A 27 13.04 8.44 -7.09
N PHE A 28 12.24 7.87 -7.99
CA PHE A 28 12.73 6.96 -9.02
C PHE A 28 13.57 7.70 -10.07
N HIS A 29 14.60 7.00 -10.55
CA HIS A 29 15.55 7.53 -11.51
C HIS A 29 14.97 7.45 -12.93
N ALA A 30 15.08 8.52 -13.70
CA ALA A 30 14.75 8.56 -15.12
C ALA A 30 15.96 9.06 -15.92
N GLU A 31 16.30 8.35 -16.99
CA GLU A 31 17.45 8.65 -17.85
C GLU A 31 17.10 8.53 -19.33
N GLY A 32 17.65 9.43 -20.15
CA GLY A 32 17.35 9.56 -21.57
C GLY A 32 16.52 10.81 -21.86
N LYS A 33 15.86 10.86 -23.02
CA LYS A 33 14.95 11.95 -23.42
C LYS A 33 13.87 11.42 -24.37
N GLY A 34 12.62 11.84 -24.14
CA GLY A 34 11.50 11.54 -25.04
C GLY A 34 11.23 10.04 -25.16
N ASP A 35 10.97 9.54 -26.37
CA ASP A 35 10.61 8.13 -26.58
C ASP A 35 11.73 7.13 -26.21
N GLU A 36 12.99 7.58 -26.08
CA GLU A 36 14.13 6.75 -25.63
C GLU A 36 14.39 6.82 -24.12
N GLU A 37 13.58 7.57 -23.37
CA GLU A 37 13.70 7.66 -21.92
C GLU A 37 13.36 6.33 -21.24
N THR A 38 14.09 6.03 -20.17
CA THR A 38 14.00 4.80 -19.39
C THR A 38 14.01 5.13 -17.91
N THR A 39 13.63 4.17 -17.06
CA THR A 39 13.68 4.35 -15.60
C THR A 39 14.33 3.19 -14.89
N ALA A 40 14.99 3.52 -13.77
CA ALA A 40 15.42 2.56 -12.77
C ALA A 40 14.63 2.78 -11.48
N GLY A 41 14.24 1.67 -10.85
CA GLY A 41 13.77 1.68 -9.47
C GLY A 41 14.92 1.87 -8.49
N LEU A 42 14.61 1.97 -7.20
CA LEU A 42 15.61 2.24 -6.18
C LEU A 42 16.53 1.02 -5.96
N GLY A 43 17.83 1.28 -5.80
CA GLY A 43 18.87 0.29 -5.49
C GLY A 43 18.97 0.00 -3.98
N SER A 44 19.58 -1.13 -3.63
CA SER A 44 19.70 -1.54 -2.22
C SER A 44 20.53 -0.56 -1.38
N LEU A 45 21.63 0.00 -1.92
CA LEU A 45 22.50 0.92 -1.18
C LEU A 45 21.80 2.22 -0.78
N GLU A 46 21.02 2.84 -1.67
CA GLU A 46 20.28 4.07 -1.37
C GLU A 46 19.13 3.82 -0.37
N LEU A 47 18.47 2.66 -0.48
CA LEU A 47 17.44 2.23 0.48
C LEU A 47 18.05 1.95 1.87
N THR A 48 19.17 1.23 1.96
CA THR A 48 19.88 1.01 3.24
C THR A 48 20.28 2.33 3.89
N ALA A 49 20.84 3.27 3.11
CA ALA A 49 21.22 4.59 3.61
C ALA A 49 20.01 5.42 4.07
N CYS A 50 18.88 5.33 3.36
CA CYS A 50 17.63 5.98 3.75
C CYS A 50 17.09 5.39 5.06
N TYR A 51 16.93 4.06 5.12
CA TYR A 51 16.34 3.34 6.25
C TYR A 51 17.18 3.53 7.52
N ALA A 52 18.51 3.39 7.45
CA ALA A 52 19.39 3.65 8.59
C ALA A 52 19.25 5.08 9.12
N ARG A 53 19.12 6.07 8.22
CA ARG A 53 18.89 7.47 8.60
C ARG A 53 17.49 7.68 9.23
N LEU A 54 16.50 6.89 8.86
CA LEU A 54 15.16 6.95 9.44
C LEU A 54 15.10 6.26 10.81
N LEU A 55 15.81 5.15 10.99
CA LEU A 55 16.00 4.49 12.29
C LEU A 55 16.67 5.44 13.30
N GLU A 56 17.81 6.04 12.94
CA GLU A 56 18.50 7.07 13.76
C GLU A 56 17.55 8.22 14.16
N ARG A 57 16.75 8.72 13.21
CA ARG A 57 15.73 9.78 13.46
C ARG A 57 14.51 9.30 14.26
N GLY A 58 14.24 8.01 14.24
CA GLY A 58 13.16 7.34 14.95
C GLY A 58 13.54 6.84 16.34
N GLY A 59 14.83 6.88 16.70
CA GLY A 59 15.34 6.24 17.92
C GLY A 59 15.23 4.72 17.87
N ASP A 60 15.41 4.14 16.67
CA ASP A 60 15.30 2.71 16.37
C ASP A 60 13.93 2.06 16.61
N ASP A 61 12.87 2.86 16.85
CA ASP A 61 11.47 2.40 17.00
C ASP A 61 10.88 1.73 15.72
N GLY A 62 11.59 1.80 14.59
CA GLY A 62 11.30 1.04 13.36
C GLY A 62 10.96 1.88 12.12
N VAL A 63 10.95 1.22 10.95
CA VAL A 63 10.62 1.82 9.64
C VAL A 63 9.62 0.93 8.89
N VAL A 64 8.52 1.52 8.41
CA VAL A 64 7.60 0.91 7.44
C VAL A 64 7.92 1.46 6.05
N ALA A 65 8.31 0.56 5.15
CA ALA A 65 8.66 0.86 3.76
C ALA A 65 7.54 0.36 2.81
N VAL A 66 6.81 1.31 2.22
CA VAL A 66 5.62 1.08 1.39
C VAL A 66 5.97 1.38 -0.06
N HIS A 67 6.31 0.35 -0.85
CA HIS A 67 6.86 0.51 -2.20
C HIS A 67 5.95 -0.01 -3.31
N ILE A 68 6.20 0.40 -4.55
CA ILE A 68 5.51 -0.15 -5.73
C ILE A 68 5.56 -1.69 -5.77
N SER A 69 4.54 -2.31 -6.36
CA SER A 69 4.50 -3.75 -6.68
C SER A 69 5.84 -4.27 -7.24
N LYS A 70 6.30 -5.39 -6.67
CA LYS A 70 7.51 -6.12 -7.14
C LYS A 70 7.42 -6.60 -8.59
N GLU A 71 6.21 -6.69 -9.14
CA GLU A 71 5.95 -7.09 -10.54
C GLU A 71 6.09 -5.91 -11.52
N LEU A 72 6.19 -4.67 -11.03
CA LEU A 72 6.39 -3.45 -11.83
C LEU A 72 7.81 -2.87 -11.71
N SER A 73 8.47 -3.06 -10.57
CA SER A 73 9.84 -2.58 -10.29
C SER A 73 10.63 -3.56 -9.43
N GLY A 74 11.95 -3.57 -9.61
CA GLY A 74 12.90 -4.23 -8.71
C GLY A 74 13.02 -3.57 -7.33
N THR A 75 12.44 -2.38 -7.12
CA THR A 75 12.49 -1.60 -5.87
C THR A 75 12.18 -2.47 -4.63
N TRP A 76 11.12 -3.29 -4.67
CA TRP A 76 10.79 -4.17 -3.54
C TRP A 76 11.92 -5.16 -3.22
N SER A 77 12.56 -5.75 -4.22
CA SER A 77 13.69 -6.68 -4.01
C SER A 77 14.92 -5.96 -3.45
N SER A 78 15.19 -4.73 -3.90
CA SER A 78 16.22 -3.86 -3.32
C SER A 78 15.90 -3.50 -1.87
N ALA A 79 14.63 -3.21 -1.56
CA ALA A 79 14.15 -2.88 -0.23
C ALA A 79 14.27 -4.06 0.74
N SER A 80 13.88 -5.27 0.33
CA SER A 80 14.07 -6.47 1.15
C SER A 80 15.55 -6.77 1.44
N GLN A 81 16.44 -6.53 0.47
CA GLN A 81 17.89 -6.62 0.69
C GLN A 81 18.38 -5.56 1.68
N ALA A 82 17.88 -4.34 1.58
CA ALA A 82 18.24 -3.25 2.49
C ALA A 82 17.75 -3.50 3.93
N ALA A 83 16.53 -4.01 4.10
CA ALA A 83 15.97 -4.40 5.39
C ALA A 83 16.77 -5.56 6.03
N ALA A 84 17.17 -6.56 5.24
CA ALA A 84 17.99 -7.68 5.74
C ALA A 84 19.36 -7.26 6.31
N VAL A 85 19.88 -6.08 5.97
CA VAL A 85 21.10 -5.49 6.56
C VAL A 85 20.82 -4.80 7.90
N LEU A 86 19.59 -4.34 8.14
CA LEU A 86 19.17 -3.53 9.29
C LEU A 86 18.36 -4.33 10.34
N GLY A 87 17.99 -5.57 10.00
CA GLY A 87 17.28 -6.51 10.90
C GLY A 87 15.78 -6.27 10.95
N GLU A 88 15.15 -6.77 12.02
CA GLU A 88 13.69 -6.76 12.23
C GLU A 88 13.10 -5.36 12.52
N THR A 89 13.91 -4.30 12.39
CA THR A 89 13.49 -2.90 12.57
C THR A 89 12.90 -2.28 11.29
N VAL A 90 12.96 -2.98 10.15
CA VAL A 90 12.46 -2.48 8.86
C VAL A 90 11.47 -3.46 8.24
N GLU A 91 10.20 -3.05 8.15
CA GLU A 91 9.12 -3.79 7.50
C GLU A 91 8.91 -3.31 6.06
N VAL A 92 8.97 -4.22 5.08
CA VAL A 92 8.89 -3.89 3.64
C VAL A 92 7.65 -4.55 3.02
N LEU A 93 6.65 -3.73 2.67
CA LEU A 93 5.41 -4.23 2.08
C LEU A 93 5.54 -4.44 0.57
N ASP A 94 5.15 -5.62 0.08
CA ASP A 94 4.79 -5.81 -1.33
C ASP A 94 3.36 -5.32 -1.51
N THR A 95 3.18 -4.06 -1.88
CA THR A 95 1.86 -3.43 -1.99
C THR A 95 0.99 -4.03 -3.09
N GLN A 96 1.56 -4.81 -4.02
CA GLN A 96 0.88 -5.29 -5.23
C GLN A 96 0.16 -4.18 -6.02
N SER A 97 0.55 -2.91 -5.79
CA SER A 97 -0.14 -1.72 -6.27
C SER A 97 0.83 -0.63 -6.75
N ALA A 98 0.28 0.52 -7.11
CA ALA A 98 0.99 1.75 -7.49
C ALA A 98 0.11 2.97 -7.21
N GLY A 99 0.63 4.19 -7.40
CA GLY A 99 -0.13 5.42 -7.22
C GLY A 99 -0.65 5.58 -5.80
N MET A 100 -1.79 6.27 -5.66
CA MET A 100 -2.32 6.67 -4.35
C MET A 100 -2.91 5.51 -3.55
N VAL A 101 -2.91 4.27 -4.05
CA VAL A 101 -3.09 3.09 -3.16
C VAL A 101 -1.86 2.96 -2.25
N VAL A 102 -0.65 3.04 -2.82
CA VAL A 102 0.62 3.08 -2.08
C VAL A 102 0.71 4.36 -1.25
N GLY A 103 0.28 5.50 -1.80
CA GLY A 103 0.25 6.78 -1.10
C GLY A 103 -0.67 6.80 0.13
N GLN A 104 -1.89 6.27 0.03
CA GLN A 104 -2.81 6.16 1.17
C GLN A 104 -2.36 5.11 2.19
N ALA A 105 -1.76 4.00 1.75
CA ALA A 105 -1.19 3.03 2.66
C ALA A 105 -0.03 3.62 3.49
N ALA A 106 0.81 4.48 2.88
CA ALA A 106 1.82 5.25 3.60
C ALA A 106 1.19 6.27 4.58
N ILE A 107 0.11 6.95 4.20
CA ILE A 107 -0.65 7.84 5.11
C ILE A 107 -1.23 7.06 6.30
N ALA A 108 -1.80 5.88 6.09
CA ALA A 108 -2.36 5.06 7.16
C ALA A 108 -1.29 4.57 8.15
N ALA A 109 -0.14 4.10 7.66
CA ALA A 109 1.00 3.78 8.52
C ALA A 109 1.50 5.02 9.30
N ALA A 110 1.55 6.19 8.66
CA ALA A 110 2.02 7.42 9.30
C ALA A 110 1.06 7.91 10.39
N ARG A 111 -0.26 7.87 10.14
CA ARG A 111 -1.30 8.16 11.13
C ARG A 111 -1.19 7.21 12.34
N CYS A 112 -1.00 5.92 12.10
CA CYS A 112 -0.79 4.94 13.17
C CYS A 112 0.47 5.23 13.99
N ALA A 113 1.58 5.60 13.33
CA ALA A 113 2.83 5.97 14.00
C ALA A 113 2.72 7.26 14.84
N ASP A 114 2.00 8.27 14.35
CA ASP A 114 1.72 9.53 15.07
C ASP A 114 0.80 9.31 16.28
N GLU A 115 -0.10 8.32 16.23
CA GLU A 115 -0.92 7.88 17.35
C GLU A 115 -0.16 6.98 18.36
N GLY A 116 1.12 6.68 18.09
CA GLY A 116 2.00 5.89 18.96
C GLY A 116 1.93 4.38 18.74
N GLY A 117 1.42 3.93 17.60
CA GLY A 117 1.38 2.52 17.19
C GLY A 117 2.77 1.91 17.00
N SER A 118 2.86 0.61 17.25
CA SER A 118 4.06 -0.20 17.01
C SER A 118 4.32 -0.45 15.53
N LEU A 119 5.51 -0.96 15.19
CA LEU A 119 5.90 -1.32 13.83
C LEU A 119 4.90 -2.30 13.17
N ASP A 120 4.44 -3.32 13.91
CA ASP A 120 3.42 -4.28 13.47
C ASP A 120 2.06 -3.62 13.20
N GLU A 121 1.62 -2.70 14.07
CA GLU A 121 0.35 -1.97 13.92
C GLU A 121 0.41 -1.02 12.72
N CYS A 122 1.54 -0.32 12.52
CA CYS A 122 1.76 0.55 11.36
C CYS A 122 1.80 -0.25 10.04
N ARG A 123 2.46 -1.42 10.02
CA ARG A 123 2.43 -2.36 8.88
C ARG A 123 0.99 -2.84 8.62
N GLY A 124 0.26 -3.20 9.68
CA GLY A 124 -1.13 -3.63 9.61
C GLY A 124 -2.06 -2.56 9.01
N ALA A 125 -1.93 -1.31 9.44
CA ALA A 125 -2.69 -0.19 8.90
C ALA A 125 -2.44 0.02 7.40
N ALA A 126 -1.17 -0.02 6.96
CA ALA A 126 -0.85 0.03 5.53
C ALA A 126 -1.44 -1.17 4.75
N GLN A 127 -1.35 -2.38 5.31
CA GLN A 127 -1.86 -3.59 4.66
C GLN A 127 -3.38 -3.56 4.46
N GLN A 128 -4.15 -3.06 5.43
CA GLN A 128 -5.61 -2.92 5.31
C GLN A 128 -6.01 -2.00 4.14
N VAL A 129 -5.29 -0.88 3.97
CA VAL A 129 -5.52 0.02 2.83
C VAL A 129 -5.17 -0.67 1.51
N ILE A 130 -4.04 -1.38 1.46
CA ILE A 130 -3.58 -2.16 0.28
C ILE A 130 -4.62 -3.21 -0.12
N ASP A 131 -5.13 -4.00 0.83
CA ASP A 131 -6.09 -5.09 0.60
C ASP A 131 -7.44 -4.58 0.08
N SER A 132 -7.78 -3.32 0.36
CA SER A 132 -8.97 -2.62 -0.16
C SER A 132 -8.73 -1.84 -1.46
N GLY A 133 -7.51 -1.90 -2.00
CA GLY A 133 -7.01 -0.94 -2.97
C GLY A 133 -7.17 -1.33 -4.43
N HIS A 134 -7.83 -0.46 -5.19
CA HIS A 134 -8.00 -0.58 -6.63
C HIS A 134 -7.26 0.52 -7.37
N LEU A 135 -6.68 0.19 -8.53
CA LEU A 135 -6.11 1.15 -9.45
C LEU A 135 -6.48 0.78 -10.89
N TRP A 136 -7.30 1.62 -11.53
CA TRP A 136 -7.60 1.56 -12.95
C TRP A 136 -6.80 2.62 -13.71
N LEU A 137 -6.24 2.26 -14.86
CA LEU A 137 -5.36 3.12 -15.64
C LEU A 137 -5.76 3.12 -17.13
N PHE A 138 -6.18 4.28 -17.62
CA PHE A 138 -6.35 4.57 -19.04
C PHE A 138 -5.05 5.10 -19.63
N LEU A 139 -4.68 4.59 -20.80
CA LEU A 139 -3.46 4.97 -21.50
C LEU A 139 -3.78 5.48 -22.91
N GLY A 140 -3.21 6.63 -23.27
CA GLY A 140 -3.31 7.22 -24.61
C GLY A 140 -2.55 6.43 -25.68
N LYS A 141 -1.40 5.85 -25.30
CA LYS A 141 -0.54 4.93 -26.07
C LYS A 141 -0.08 3.81 -25.14
N THR A 142 0.34 2.66 -25.68
CA THR A 142 0.84 1.55 -24.84
C THR A 142 2.27 1.10 -25.18
N ASP A 143 2.92 1.80 -26.10
CA ASP A 143 4.23 1.43 -26.65
C ASP A 143 5.34 1.47 -25.60
N ALA A 144 5.35 2.47 -24.71
CA ALA A 144 6.33 2.56 -23.62
C ALA A 144 6.11 1.44 -22.58
N MET A 145 4.90 1.28 -22.05
CA MET A 145 4.53 0.11 -21.21
C MET A 145 4.92 -1.25 -21.83
N ALA A 146 4.71 -1.42 -23.15
CA ALA A 146 4.98 -2.66 -23.88
C ALA A 146 6.47 -2.90 -24.17
N ARG A 147 7.28 -1.83 -24.32
CA ARG A 147 8.75 -1.88 -24.39
C ARG A 147 9.38 -2.13 -23.02
N GLY A 148 8.88 -1.43 -21.99
CA GLY A 148 9.35 -1.55 -20.61
C GLY A 148 9.04 -2.90 -19.95
N GLY A 149 8.25 -3.77 -20.58
CA GLY A 149 7.97 -5.12 -20.08
C GLY A 149 6.89 -5.21 -19.00
N ARG A 150 6.24 -4.09 -18.65
CA ARG A 150 5.18 -4.00 -17.61
C ARG A 150 3.80 -4.48 -18.11
N LEU A 151 3.71 -5.00 -19.34
CA LEU A 151 2.52 -5.64 -19.91
C LEU A 151 2.84 -7.10 -20.27
N SER A 152 1.90 -8.01 -19.99
CA SER A 152 2.07 -9.43 -20.38
C SER A 152 2.22 -9.60 -21.89
N ALA A 153 2.83 -10.72 -22.31
CA ALA A 153 3.07 -11.01 -23.72
C ALA A 153 1.81 -10.90 -24.61
N GLY A 154 0.63 -11.29 -24.11
CA GLY A 154 -0.65 -11.15 -24.81
C GLY A 154 -1.16 -9.70 -24.89
N GLN A 155 -0.89 -8.88 -23.87
CA GLN A 155 -1.26 -7.46 -23.85
C GLN A 155 -0.33 -6.58 -24.70
N ARG A 156 0.93 -6.99 -24.94
CA ARG A 156 1.84 -6.24 -25.83
C ARG A 156 1.27 -6.07 -27.24
N LEU A 157 0.39 -6.98 -27.69
CA LEU A 157 -0.37 -6.86 -28.94
C LEU A 157 -1.36 -5.67 -28.96
N LEU A 158 -1.66 -5.04 -27.83
CA LEU A 158 -2.48 -3.82 -27.78
C LEU A 158 -1.76 -2.62 -28.42
N SER A 159 -0.43 -2.57 -28.35
CA SER A 159 0.36 -1.49 -28.96
C SER A 159 0.21 -1.45 -30.48
N THR A 160 0.07 -2.62 -31.13
CA THR A 160 -0.12 -2.72 -32.58
C THR A 160 -1.58 -2.52 -33.02
N ALA A 161 -2.54 -2.50 -32.08
CA ALA A 161 -3.96 -2.49 -32.38
C ALA A 161 -4.51 -1.05 -32.52
N LEU A 162 -4.32 -0.48 -33.71
CA LEU A 162 -4.71 0.89 -34.05
C LEU A 162 -6.15 1.23 -33.59
N ALA A 163 -6.28 2.40 -32.95
CA ALA A 163 -7.52 2.94 -32.38
C ALA A 163 -8.18 2.09 -31.27
N ILE A 164 -7.48 1.16 -30.60
CA ILE A 164 -7.93 0.66 -29.28
C ILE A 164 -7.38 1.59 -28.19
N LYS A 165 -8.25 2.00 -27.27
CA LYS A 165 -7.87 2.72 -26.05
C LYS A 165 -8.15 1.82 -24.83
N PRO A 166 -7.13 1.17 -24.26
CA PRO A 166 -7.31 0.21 -23.16
C PRO A 166 -7.54 0.91 -21.83
N ILE A 167 -8.24 0.22 -20.93
CA ILE A 167 -8.19 0.46 -19.49
C ILE A 167 -7.59 -0.78 -18.84
N LEU A 168 -6.53 -0.56 -18.09
CA LEU A 168 -5.83 -1.57 -17.30
C LEU A 168 -6.29 -1.49 -15.84
N HIS A 169 -6.07 -2.57 -15.09
CA HIS A 169 -6.26 -2.65 -13.64
C HIS A 169 -5.03 -3.33 -13.03
N LEU A 170 -4.64 -3.00 -11.79
CA LEU A 170 -3.67 -3.83 -11.06
C LEU A 170 -4.39 -5.00 -10.37
N THR A 171 -4.07 -6.22 -10.81
CA THR A 171 -4.53 -7.47 -10.20
C THR A 171 -3.30 -8.28 -9.81
N GLY A 172 -3.14 -8.61 -8.52
CA GLY A 172 -1.99 -9.40 -8.04
C GLY A 172 -0.63 -8.79 -8.42
N GLY A 173 -0.49 -7.46 -8.32
CA GLY A 173 0.71 -6.73 -8.70
C GLY A 173 0.85 -6.42 -10.19
N LYS A 174 0.04 -7.02 -11.06
CA LYS A 174 0.19 -6.98 -12.53
C LYS A 174 -0.88 -6.14 -13.20
N LEU A 175 -0.48 -5.42 -14.25
CA LEU A 175 -1.40 -4.69 -15.11
C LEU A 175 -2.18 -5.67 -16.00
N GLU A 176 -3.47 -5.83 -15.75
CA GLU A 176 -4.40 -6.65 -16.53
C GLU A 176 -5.37 -5.79 -17.33
N LEU A 177 -5.84 -6.28 -18.49
CA LEU A 177 -6.73 -5.52 -19.36
C LEU A 177 -8.20 -5.76 -18.99
N VAL A 178 -8.84 -4.78 -18.34
CA VAL A 178 -10.24 -4.87 -17.92
C VAL A 178 -11.24 -4.30 -18.92
N ALA A 179 -10.86 -3.33 -19.76
CA ALA A 179 -11.71 -2.86 -20.85
C ALA A 179 -10.96 -2.43 -22.10
N LYS A 180 -11.63 -2.57 -23.25
CA LYS A 180 -11.22 -2.04 -24.55
C LYS A 180 -12.22 -0.98 -24.98
N THR A 181 -11.77 0.26 -25.14
CA THR A 181 -12.59 1.36 -25.65
C THR A 181 -12.05 1.88 -26.98
N ARG A 182 -12.71 2.87 -27.58
CA ARG A 182 -12.33 3.50 -28.86
C ARG A 182 -12.14 5.02 -28.78
N THR A 183 -12.61 5.65 -27.72
CA THR A 183 -12.62 7.11 -27.52
C THR A 183 -12.33 7.40 -26.06
N GLN A 184 -11.72 8.56 -25.76
CA GLN A 184 -11.36 8.93 -24.39
C GLN A 184 -12.59 9.12 -23.49
N ALA A 185 -13.65 9.79 -23.97
CA ALA A 185 -14.92 9.91 -23.25
C ALA A 185 -15.45 8.55 -22.76
N LYS A 186 -15.63 7.57 -23.67
CA LYS A 186 -16.01 6.19 -23.32
C LYS A 186 -15.05 5.45 -22.37
N ALA A 187 -13.80 5.91 -22.23
CA ALA A 187 -12.90 5.39 -21.21
C ALA A 187 -13.15 6.04 -19.86
N MET A 188 -13.37 7.36 -19.81
CA MET A 188 -13.73 8.07 -18.59
C MET A 188 -15.07 7.56 -18.03
N ASP A 189 -16.10 7.40 -18.89
CA ASP A 189 -17.39 6.77 -18.54
C ASP A 189 -17.20 5.39 -17.88
N ARG A 190 -16.21 4.63 -18.37
CA ARG A 190 -15.87 3.30 -17.86
C ARG A 190 -15.10 3.35 -16.54
N LEU A 191 -14.20 4.32 -16.33
CA LEU A 191 -13.55 4.55 -15.05
C LEU A 191 -14.57 4.90 -13.97
N VAL A 192 -15.54 5.79 -14.27
CA VAL A 192 -16.68 6.07 -13.39
C VAL A 192 -17.46 4.79 -13.09
N THR A 193 -17.81 4.01 -14.13
CA THR A 193 -18.53 2.73 -13.95
C THR A 193 -17.80 1.76 -13.02
N PHE A 194 -16.46 1.66 -13.11
CA PHE A 194 -15.68 0.77 -12.26
C PHE A 194 -15.62 1.25 -10.81
N ALA A 195 -15.30 2.54 -10.59
CA ALA A 195 -15.27 3.12 -9.24
C ALA A 195 -16.65 3.05 -8.55
N SER A 196 -17.74 3.29 -9.29
CA SER A 196 -19.11 3.19 -8.75
C SER A 196 -19.55 1.75 -8.47
N ALA A 197 -19.08 0.77 -9.26
CA ALA A 197 -19.34 -0.64 -8.98
C ALA A 197 -18.63 -1.12 -7.71
N GLU A 198 -17.38 -0.68 -7.51
CA GLU A 198 -16.60 -1.04 -6.32
C GLU A 198 -17.16 -0.37 -5.07
N TYR A 199 -17.42 0.95 -5.09
CA TYR A 199 -18.06 1.64 -3.97
C TYR A 199 -19.40 0.99 -3.58
N ARG A 200 -20.20 0.55 -4.56
CA ARG A 200 -21.43 -0.21 -4.28
C ARG A 200 -21.14 -1.54 -3.58
N ALA A 201 -20.21 -2.34 -4.10
CA ALA A 201 -19.87 -3.63 -3.50
C ALA A 201 -19.39 -3.48 -2.05
N VAL A 202 -18.60 -2.43 -1.78
CA VAL A 202 -18.18 -2.03 -0.43
C VAL A 202 -19.39 -1.68 0.45
N ALA A 203 -20.27 -0.79 -0.01
CA ALA A 203 -21.42 -0.32 0.77
C ALA A 203 -22.49 -1.41 1.00
N GLU A 204 -22.71 -2.30 0.03
CA GLU A 204 -23.59 -3.47 0.17
C GLU A 204 -23.03 -4.49 1.18
N ALA A 205 -21.70 -4.69 1.21
CA ALA A 205 -21.05 -5.53 2.23
C ALA A 205 -21.13 -4.91 3.64
N THR A 206 -21.03 -3.58 3.77
CA THR A 206 -21.24 -2.88 5.05
C THR A 206 -22.66 -3.06 5.56
N LEU A 207 -23.69 -2.94 4.70
CA LEU A 207 -25.08 -3.24 5.11
C LEU A 207 -25.26 -4.65 5.66
N GLN A 208 -24.62 -5.63 5.02
CA GLN A 208 -24.72 -7.03 5.42
C GLN A 208 -24.08 -7.23 6.81
N ALA A 209 -22.86 -6.73 7.02
CA ALA A 209 -22.17 -6.79 8.31
C ALA A 209 -22.96 -6.09 9.44
N ASP A 210 -23.52 -4.90 9.17
CA ASP A 210 -24.35 -4.17 10.15
C ASP A 210 -25.63 -4.94 10.51
N SER A 211 -26.24 -5.64 9.54
CA SER A 211 -27.42 -6.48 9.79
C SER A 211 -27.09 -7.78 10.54
N GLU A 212 -25.99 -8.46 10.21
CA GLU A 212 -25.55 -9.68 10.89
C GLU A 212 -25.16 -9.39 12.36
N ALA A 213 -24.51 -8.25 12.62
CA ALA A 213 -24.22 -7.81 13.98
C ALA A 213 -25.49 -7.53 14.80
N ALA A 214 -26.49 -6.85 14.20
CA ALA A 214 -27.76 -6.57 14.86
C ALA A 214 -28.59 -7.84 15.14
N GLU A 215 -28.52 -8.85 14.27
CA GLU A 215 -29.14 -10.15 14.50
C GLU A 215 -28.41 -10.93 15.62
N ALA A 216 -27.07 -10.92 15.65
CA ALA A 216 -26.29 -11.56 16.71
C ALA A 216 -26.52 -10.92 18.10
N ASP A 217 -26.60 -9.59 18.19
CA ASP A 217 -26.95 -8.88 19.44
C ASP A 217 -28.38 -9.20 19.91
N ALA A 218 -29.32 -9.39 18.97
CA ALA A 218 -30.70 -9.77 19.26
C ALA A 218 -30.81 -11.24 19.75
N GLU A 219 -30.04 -12.17 19.17
CA GLU A 219 -30.00 -13.56 19.64
C GLU A 219 -29.32 -13.65 21.02
N ALA A 220 -28.17 -13.01 21.22
CA ALA A 220 -27.45 -13.00 22.50
C ALA A 220 -28.29 -12.44 23.67
N SER A 221 -29.00 -11.33 23.43
CA SER A 221 -29.91 -10.75 24.44
C SER A 221 -31.13 -11.64 24.73
N SER A 222 -31.58 -12.46 23.76
CA SER A 222 -32.65 -13.44 23.98
C SER A 222 -32.19 -14.65 24.81
N GLU A 223 -30.93 -15.08 24.69
CA GLU A 223 -30.38 -16.18 25.51
C GLU A 223 -30.15 -15.73 26.96
N GLU A 224 -29.73 -14.48 27.19
CA GLU A 224 -29.52 -13.92 28.54
C GLU A 224 -30.84 -13.79 29.32
N GLU A 225 -31.96 -13.48 28.64
CA GLU A 225 -33.30 -13.46 29.26
C GLU A 225 -33.78 -14.88 29.67
N VAL A 226 -33.42 -15.91 28.90
CA VAL A 226 -33.82 -17.30 29.19
C VAL A 226 -33.10 -17.86 30.42
N VAL A 227 -31.80 -17.60 30.59
CA VAL A 227 -31.07 -18.08 31.79
C VAL A 227 -31.53 -17.41 33.09
N ALA A 228 -31.97 -16.14 33.04
CA ALA A 228 -32.54 -15.44 34.20
C ALA A 228 -33.89 -16.04 34.68
N SER A 229 -34.60 -16.79 33.83
CA SER A 229 -35.96 -17.28 34.10
C SER A 229 -36.06 -18.65 34.77
N THR A 230 -34.94 -19.36 34.97
CA THR A 230 -34.95 -20.80 35.36
C THR A 230 -34.47 -21.12 36.78
N SER A 231 -34.20 -20.13 37.64
CA SER A 231 -33.70 -20.34 39.00
C SER A 231 -34.55 -19.75 40.14
N THR A 232 -35.83 -20.14 40.25
CA THR A 232 -36.60 -19.99 41.49
C THR A 232 -37.57 -21.15 41.73
N ASP A 233 -37.13 -22.15 42.48
CA ASP A 233 -38.01 -23.12 43.15
C ASP A 233 -37.41 -23.44 44.54
N GLU A 234 -37.47 -22.46 45.44
CA GLU A 234 -37.02 -22.57 46.83
C GLU A 234 -38.18 -22.99 47.74
N VAL A 235 -38.01 -24.12 48.44
CA VAL A 235 -38.97 -24.62 49.43
C VAL A 235 -38.62 -24.10 50.83
N SER A 236 -39.44 -23.18 51.34
CA SER A 236 -39.49 -22.75 52.77
C SER A 236 -39.59 -23.97 53.73
N VAL A 237 -39.16 -23.96 55.01
CA VAL A 237 -39.64 -23.18 56.19
C VAL A 237 -38.57 -23.25 57.38
N PRO A 238 -38.77 -22.76 58.64
CA PRO A 238 -38.27 -21.46 59.14
C PRO A 238 -37.30 -21.44 60.36
N VAL A 239 -36.63 -20.28 60.53
CA VAL A 239 -36.29 -19.45 61.73
C VAL A 239 -36.10 -20.08 63.14
N GLY A 240 -35.01 -19.69 63.81
CA GLY A 240 -34.82 -19.68 65.27
C GLY A 240 -33.72 -18.70 65.76
N GLU A 241 -34.02 -17.96 66.84
CA GLU A 241 -33.23 -16.99 67.66
C GLU A 241 -31.91 -17.57 68.28
N THR A 242 -30.91 -16.86 68.87
CA THR A 242 -30.67 -15.44 69.32
C THR A 242 -29.18 -15.14 69.66
N ASP A 243 -28.84 -13.83 69.77
CA ASP A 243 -27.94 -13.13 70.73
C ASP A 243 -26.41 -13.39 70.98
N THR A 244 -25.61 -12.37 70.58
CA THR A 244 -24.59 -11.58 71.37
C THR A 244 -23.22 -12.12 71.89
N ALA A 245 -22.28 -11.16 72.05
CA ALA A 245 -21.05 -11.13 72.88
C ALA A 245 -19.81 -11.91 72.36
N ASP A 246 -18.54 -11.51 72.60
CA ASP A 246 -17.85 -10.25 72.98
C ASP A 246 -16.31 -10.48 72.77
N ALA A 247 -15.49 -9.44 72.97
CA ALA A 247 -14.07 -9.44 73.34
C ALA A 247 -12.98 -9.63 72.26
N ALA A 248 -11.89 -8.89 72.49
CA ALA A 248 -10.62 -8.92 71.77
C ALA A 248 -9.46 -9.15 72.77
N GLU A 249 -8.34 -9.73 72.33
CA GLU A 249 -7.04 -9.55 73.00
C GLU A 249 -5.85 -9.79 72.04
N GLU A 250 -4.67 -9.28 72.40
CA GLU A 250 -3.40 -9.32 71.65
C GLU A 250 -2.43 -10.44 72.14
N ALA A 251 -1.20 -10.42 71.60
CA ALA A 251 0.02 -11.17 71.98
C ALA A 251 0.13 -12.63 71.44
N ASP A 252 1.32 -13.20 71.19
CA ASP A 252 2.70 -12.78 71.53
C ASP A 252 3.71 -13.25 70.44
N ALA A 253 5.01 -12.94 70.60
CA ALA A 253 6.08 -13.10 69.61
C ALA A 253 7.11 -14.23 69.91
N ALA A 254 7.89 -14.62 68.88
CA ALA A 254 9.24 -15.20 68.89
C ALA A 254 9.76 -15.22 67.41
N ASP A 255 10.97 -14.82 66.99
CA ASP A 255 12.35 -14.96 67.51
C ASP A 255 12.87 -16.43 67.41
N ALA A 256 14.08 -16.79 66.90
CA ALA A 256 15.28 -16.03 66.50
C ALA A 256 16.21 -16.84 65.54
N SER A 257 17.38 -16.25 65.19
CA SER A 257 18.65 -16.85 64.67
C SER A 257 18.68 -17.42 63.23
N ASN A 258 19.64 -17.11 62.33
CA ASN A 258 21.07 -16.67 62.30
C ASN A 258 22.16 -17.77 62.24
N ASP A 259 23.26 -17.36 61.60
CA ASP A 259 24.64 -17.90 61.44
C ASP A 259 24.94 -18.40 60.00
N ASP A 260 25.77 -17.70 59.19
CA ASP A 260 27.26 -17.54 59.21
C ASP A 260 28.03 -18.83 58.79
N ALA A 261 29.19 -18.84 58.12
CA ALA A 261 29.95 -17.88 57.28
C ALA A 261 31.15 -18.63 56.63
N ASP A 262 31.82 -18.04 55.62
CA ASP A 262 33.23 -18.28 55.17
C ASP A 262 33.73 -19.71 54.75
N ALA A 263 34.89 -19.93 54.09
CA ALA A 263 35.68 -19.22 53.06
C ALA A 263 36.89 -20.12 52.60
N GLU A 264 37.59 -19.78 51.50
CA GLU A 264 38.97 -20.22 51.12
C GLU A 264 39.22 -21.74 50.81
N ALA A 265 40.23 -22.23 50.05
CA ALA A 265 41.26 -21.66 49.15
C ALA A 265 41.87 -22.77 48.23
N GLY A 266 42.67 -22.39 47.21
CA GLY A 266 43.71 -23.24 46.57
C GLY A 266 43.53 -23.49 45.06
N SER A 267 44.17 -22.76 44.13
CA SER A 267 45.61 -22.82 43.71
C SER A 267 45.96 -24.09 42.87
N ALA A 268 46.73 -24.06 41.76
CA ALA A 268 47.59 -23.01 41.21
C ALA A 268 48.06 -23.31 39.75
N THR A 269 48.78 -22.36 39.12
CA THR A 269 49.94 -22.52 38.17
C THR A 269 49.77 -23.26 36.81
N GLU A 270 50.56 -23.04 35.74
CA GLU A 270 51.57 -22.02 35.33
C GLU A 270 51.88 -22.14 33.81
N GLU A 271 52.61 -21.16 33.25
CA GLU A 271 53.33 -21.12 31.94
C GLU A 271 52.53 -21.24 30.60
N ASP A 272 53.02 -20.79 29.43
CA ASP A 272 53.54 -19.45 29.07
C ASP A 272 53.71 -19.25 27.53
N SER A 273 54.26 -18.10 27.11
CA SER A 273 54.88 -17.75 25.79
C SER A 273 53.94 -17.42 24.60
N GLU A 274 53.89 -16.18 24.06
CA GLU A 274 54.92 -15.30 23.41
C GLU A 274 55.13 -15.61 21.91
N GLY A 275 55.38 -14.65 21.00
CA GLY A 275 55.57 -13.20 21.15
C GLY A 275 55.30 -12.45 19.81
N THR A 276 55.02 -11.13 19.84
CA THR A 276 55.99 -10.02 19.60
C THR A 276 56.58 -9.99 18.17
N SER A 277 56.14 -9.06 17.33
CA SER A 277 56.85 -7.80 16.96
C SER A 277 57.14 -7.80 15.44
N ASP A 278 57.44 -6.70 14.72
CA ASP A 278 57.80 -5.35 15.14
C ASP A 278 57.33 -4.27 14.11
N SER A 279 57.65 -3.02 14.42
CA SER A 279 57.42 -1.78 13.66
C SER A 279 58.14 -1.66 12.31
N GLU A 280 57.66 -0.78 11.41
CA GLU A 280 58.46 0.23 10.66
C GLU A 280 57.60 1.12 9.72
N ASP A 281 57.94 2.41 9.72
CA ASP A 281 57.58 3.55 8.84
C ASP A 281 58.88 4.41 8.79
N PRO A 282 59.20 5.27 7.79
CA PRO A 282 58.53 5.60 6.53
C PRO A 282 59.48 5.52 5.30
N ASP A 283 59.05 5.88 4.08
CA ASP A 283 59.90 6.71 3.18
C ASP A 283 59.14 7.43 2.04
N THR A 284 59.84 8.38 1.39
CA THR A 284 59.36 9.32 0.38
C THR A 284 60.05 9.16 -0.98
N THR A 285 59.32 9.44 -2.07
CA THR A 285 59.74 9.77 -3.46
C THR A 285 58.44 10.17 -4.18
N ASP A 286 58.22 11.30 -4.83
CA ASP A 286 59.04 12.18 -5.71
C ASP A 286 59.59 11.46 -6.95
N GLU A 287 58.97 11.72 -8.12
CA GLU A 287 59.63 12.36 -9.27
C GLU A 287 58.64 12.71 -10.42
N SER A 288 58.98 13.80 -11.12
CA SER A 288 58.62 14.13 -12.53
C SER A 288 57.20 14.60 -12.91
N GLU A 289 57.06 15.92 -12.87
CA GLU A 289 56.61 16.82 -13.95
C GLU A 289 56.32 16.20 -15.36
N SER A 290 55.23 16.67 -15.99
CA SER A 290 55.23 16.95 -17.44
C SER A 290 54.32 18.14 -17.76
N ASP A 291 54.93 19.27 -18.14
CA ASP A 291 54.21 20.41 -18.71
C ASP A 291 53.58 20.07 -20.07
N SER A 292 52.42 20.66 -20.35
CA SER A 292 52.16 21.22 -21.68
C SER A 292 51.20 22.41 -21.59
N GLU A 293 51.71 23.57 -21.95
CA GLU A 293 50.99 24.84 -22.04
C GLU A 293 50.09 24.90 -23.28
N GLY A 294 49.13 25.84 -23.28
CA GLY A 294 48.49 26.34 -24.50
C GLY A 294 47.20 25.60 -24.91
N ASP A 295 46.16 26.28 -25.42
CA ASP A 295 46.09 27.70 -25.80
C ASP A 295 44.73 28.30 -25.39
N SER A 296 44.74 29.62 -25.23
CA SER A 296 43.56 30.44 -25.03
C SER A 296 42.71 30.53 -26.29
N ASP A 297 41.38 30.58 -26.12
CA ASP A 297 40.57 31.50 -26.89
C ASP A 297 39.50 32.11 -25.97
N ALA A 298 39.59 33.42 -25.81
CA ALA A 298 38.65 34.21 -25.04
C ALA A 298 37.84 35.06 -26.01
N GLU A 299 36.56 34.73 -26.19
CA GLU A 299 35.59 35.68 -26.75
C GLU A 299 34.69 36.21 -25.64
N SER A 300 34.78 37.53 -25.47
CA SER A 300 33.92 38.34 -24.60
C SER A 300 32.63 38.75 -25.32
N GLU A 301 31.80 39.53 -24.63
CA GLU A 301 30.51 40.08 -25.07
C GLU A 301 29.32 39.09 -24.90
N ASP A 302 28.17 39.46 -24.35
CA ASP A 302 27.76 40.77 -23.80
C ASP A 302 26.85 40.61 -22.57
N SER A 303 26.81 41.64 -21.73
CA SER A 303 26.10 41.64 -20.45
C SER A 303 24.78 42.43 -20.50
N GLU A 304 23.66 41.74 -20.70
CA GLU A 304 22.33 42.33 -20.48
C GLU A 304 21.57 41.69 -19.32
N LYS A 305 21.29 42.53 -18.33
CA LYS A 305 20.61 42.22 -17.07
C LYS A 305 19.19 42.79 -17.12
N PRO A 306 18.13 42.01 -16.90
CA PRO A 306 16.83 42.58 -16.57
C PRO A 306 16.61 42.69 -15.06
N ALA A 307 15.87 43.73 -14.67
CA ALA A 307 15.59 44.15 -13.31
C ALA A 307 14.87 43.11 -12.43
N ARG A 308 15.12 43.21 -11.11
CA ARG A 308 14.21 42.69 -10.07
C ARG A 308 12.85 43.36 -10.22
N GLY A 309 11.83 42.58 -10.61
CA GLY A 309 10.44 43.01 -10.63
C GLY A 309 9.70 42.48 -9.40
N ASP A 310 9.44 43.35 -8.44
CA ASP A 310 8.61 43.06 -7.27
C ASP A 310 7.16 42.80 -7.70
N ARG A 311 6.64 41.59 -7.43
CA ARG A 311 5.23 41.23 -7.58
C ARG A 311 4.80 40.27 -6.48
N ASN A 312 4.58 40.84 -5.31
CA ASN A 312 3.76 40.22 -4.26
C ASN A 312 2.30 40.09 -4.73
N ALA A 313 1.99 39.02 -5.46
CA ALA A 313 0.63 38.66 -5.85
C ALA A 313 0.12 37.58 -4.89
N GLN A 314 -0.74 37.99 -3.95
CA GLN A 314 -1.41 37.07 -3.02
C GLN A 314 -2.36 36.16 -3.81
N VAL A 315 -1.95 34.91 -4.03
CA VAL A 315 -2.86 33.84 -4.43
C VAL A 315 -3.55 33.36 -3.15
N THR A 316 -4.76 33.83 -2.92
CA THR A 316 -5.65 33.30 -1.89
C THR A 316 -6.10 31.90 -2.32
N VAL A 317 -5.45 30.87 -1.78
CA VAL A 317 -5.95 29.50 -1.86
C VAL A 317 -7.05 29.37 -0.82
N ASP A 318 -8.30 29.21 -1.25
CA ASP A 318 -9.40 28.85 -0.36
C ASP A 318 -9.20 27.41 0.13
N THR A 319 -8.51 27.27 1.25
CA THR A 319 -8.39 26.00 1.98
C THR A 319 -9.65 25.81 2.83
N GLU A 320 -10.66 25.13 2.29
CA GLU A 320 -11.70 24.54 3.14
C GLU A 320 -11.04 23.53 4.11
N PRO A 321 -11.48 23.47 5.37
CA PRO A 321 -10.83 22.63 6.38
C PRO A 321 -11.07 21.15 6.08
N VAL A 322 -10.00 20.42 5.78
CA VAL A 322 -10.04 18.95 5.62
C VAL A 322 -10.47 18.33 6.95
N TYR A 323 -11.62 17.65 6.92
CA TYR A 323 -12.19 16.96 8.07
C TYR A 323 -11.27 15.81 8.50
N ARG A 324 -10.89 15.78 9.79
CA ARG A 324 -10.11 14.70 10.40
C ARG A 324 -11.06 13.81 11.23
N PRO A 325 -11.44 12.61 10.76
CA PRO A 325 -12.17 11.66 11.57
C PRO A 325 -11.28 11.13 12.70
N ARG A 326 -11.86 10.91 13.88
CA ARG A 326 -11.22 10.11 14.94
C ARG A 326 -11.59 8.64 14.74
N ILE A 327 -10.62 7.75 14.76
CA ILE A 327 -10.86 6.30 14.68
C ILE A 327 -11.05 5.75 16.10
N PHE A 328 -11.88 4.72 16.24
CA PHE A 328 -12.15 4.04 17.50
C PHE A 328 -11.01 3.07 17.83
N SER A 329 -10.62 3.01 19.10
CA SER A 329 -9.65 2.03 19.61
C SER A 329 -10.28 0.62 19.62
N PHE A 330 -9.77 -0.30 18.81
CA PHE A 330 -10.20 -1.69 18.85
C PHE A 330 -9.42 -2.53 19.88
N GLY A 331 -10.14 -3.47 20.49
CA GLY A 331 -9.65 -4.31 21.57
C GLY A 331 -8.57 -5.30 21.11
N LYS A 332 -7.54 -5.43 21.95
CA LYS A 332 -6.44 -6.37 21.80
C LYS A 332 -6.88 -7.77 22.16
N ASP A 333 -6.90 -8.71 21.21
CA ASP A 333 -7.16 -10.12 21.51
C ASP A 333 -6.05 -11.07 21.02
N LYS A 334 -5.94 -12.22 21.70
CA LYS A 334 -4.74 -13.07 21.71
C LYS A 334 -4.82 -14.23 20.71
N GLY A 335 -3.72 -14.48 20.02
CA GLY A 335 -3.63 -15.48 18.97
C GLY A 335 -3.59 -16.95 19.41
N ASP A 336 -3.30 -17.82 18.43
CA ASP A 336 -2.22 -18.83 18.42
C ASP A 336 -2.40 -19.90 17.33
N LYS A 337 -1.29 -20.49 16.88
CA LYS A 337 -1.10 -21.78 16.16
C LYS A 337 -1.79 -22.03 14.80
N GLY A 338 -0.97 -22.49 13.85
CA GLY A 338 -1.34 -23.74 13.15
C GLY A 338 -0.75 -24.04 11.77
N ASP A 339 0.58 -24.04 11.61
CA ASP A 339 1.22 -24.49 10.37
C ASP A 339 0.98 -26.00 10.07
N LYS A 340 0.61 -26.36 8.83
CA LYS A 340 0.90 -27.69 8.23
C LYS A 340 0.60 -27.81 6.73
N ALA A 341 1.53 -28.45 6.03
CA ALA A 341 1.53 -28.63 4.58
C ALA A 341 0.93 -29.96 4.09
N GLU A 342 0.41 -29.96 2.85
CA GLU A 342 0.33 -31.13 1.97
C GLU A 342 0.86 -30.74 0.58
N LYS A 343 2.03 -31.26 0.16
CA LYS A 343 2.27 -32.55 -0.50
C LYS A 343 1.78 -32.65 -1.95
N SER A 344 2.77 -32.55 -2.84
CA SER A 344 2.77 -33.05 -4.21
C SER A 344 2.22 -34.47 -4.34
N SER A 345 1.46 -34.72 -5.42
CA SER A 345 1.39 -36.05 -6.04
C SER A 345 1.88 -35.98 -7.48
N LYS A 346 2.62 -37.02 -7.89
CA LYS A 346 3.26 -37.16 -9.21
C LYS A 346 2.73 -38.45 -9.82
N ALA A 347 2.24 -38.40 -11.06
CA ALA A 347 1.84 -39.59 -11.80
C ALA A 347 2.18 -39.45 -13.28
N ASP A 348 3.17 -40.22 -13.73
CA ASP A 348 3.52 -40.40 -15.14
C ASP A 348 2.48 -41.26 -15.87
N LYS A 349 2.17 -40.97 -17.16
CA LYS A 349 2.58 -41.84 -18.30
C LYS A 349 1.90 -41.54 -19.65
N ALA A 350 2.62 -41.97 -20.70
CA ALA A 350 2.13 -42.44 -22.00
C ALA A 350 1.72 -41.42 -23.08
N ASP A 351 2.74 -40.80 -23.68
CA ASP A 351 3.17 -41.09 -25.07
C ASP A 351 2.16 -41.80 -26.01
N LYS A 352 1.78 -41.11 -27.10
CA LYS A 352 1.54 -41.72 -28.41
C LYS A 352 1.57 -40.69 -29.56
N SER A 353 2.11 -41.11 -30.69
CA SER A 353 2.37 -40.31 -31.90
C SER A 353 1.27 -40.40 -32.97
N ASP A 354 1.39 -39.52 -33.98
CA ASP A 354 0.75 -39.56 -35.31
C ASP A 354 -0.78 -39.29 -35.34
N LYS A 355 -1.38 -38.65 -36.37
CA LYS A 355 -0.96 -38.40 -37.76
C LYS A 355 -1.73 -37.20 -38.39
N ALA A 356 -1.31 -36.72 -39.56
CA ALA A 356 -2.05 -35.76 -40.42
C ALA A 356 -3.37 -36.37 -40.99
N ASP A 357 -4.37 -35.63 -41.50
CA ASP A 357 -4.36 -34.85 -42.77
C ASP A 357 -5.69 -34.08 -43.02
N GLU A 358 -5.66 -33.13 -43.98
CA GLU A 358 -6.73 -32.58 -44.86
C GLU A 358 -8.05 -31.98 -44.25
N ALA A 359 -8.43 -30.74 -44.59
CA ALA A 359 -9.30 -30.29 -45.71
C ALA A 359 -10.78 -30.80 -45.61
N GLU A 360 -11.87 -30.10 -45.98
CA GLU A 360 -12.10 -29.02 -46.95
C GLU A 360 -13.46 -28.29 -46.68
N LYS A 361 -13.49 -26.94 -46.73
CA LYS A 361 -14.48 -25.99 -47.37
C LYS A 361 -16.03 -26.20 -47.35
N THR A 362 -16.74 -25.11 -47.70
CA THR A 362 -18.20 -24.96 -48.01
C THR A 362 -19.18 -24.91 -46.80
N ASP A 363 -20.29 -24.17 -46.80
CA ASP A 363 -20.73 -23.04 -47.65
C ASP A 363 -21.73 -22.10 -46.92
N LYS A 364 -22.11 -20.99 -47.56
CA LYS A 364 -23.13 -20.04 -47.07
C LYS A 364 -24.54 -20.65 -46.99
N ALA A 365 -25.32 -20.24 -45.98
CA ALA A 365 -26.77 -20.14 -46.09
C ALA A 365 -27.32 -18.98 -45.24
N GLU A 366 -27.71 -17.89 -45.90
CA GLU A 366 -28.47 -16.80 -45.32
C GLU A 366 -29.97 -17.11 -45.46
N LYS A 367 -30.73 -17.12 -44.35
CA LYS A 367 -32.18 -16.95 -44.44
C LYS A 367 -32.79 -16.32 -43.19
N THR A 368 -33.42 -15.17 -43.41
CA THR A 368 -34.23 -14.45 -42.42
C THR A 368 -35.58 -15.14 -42.21
N GLU A 369 -35.96 -15.42 -40.97
CA GLU A 369 -37.38 -15.43 -40.57
C GLU A 369 -37.56 -14.69 -39.24
N LYS A 370 -38.38 -13.63 -39.29
CA LYS A 370 -38.94 -12.98 -38.09
C LYS A 370 -40.13 -13.81 -37.62
N HIS A 371 -40.20 -14.17 -36.34
CA HIS A 371 -41.36 -13.99 -35.45
C HIS A 371 -40.97 -14.38 -34.01
N GLY A 372 -41.67 -13.86 -33.00
CA GLY A 372 -41.49 -14.28 -31.60
C GLY A 372 -40.63 -13.40 -30.69
N LYS A 373 -40.57 -12.07 -30.93
CA LYS A 373 -40.06 -11.14 -29.89
C LYS A 373 -41.19 -10.80 -28.90
N ALA A 374 -41.44 -11.72 -27.98
CA ALA A 374 -42.27 -11.50 -26.79
C ALA A 374 -41.42 -11.73 -25.53
N ASP A 375 -41.40 -10.73 -24.66
CA ASP A 375 -41.24 -10.86 -23.21
C ASP A 375 -40.01 -11.61 -22.67
N LYS A 376 -38.83 -11.02 -22.92
CA LYS A 376 -37.68 -11.09 -21.99
C LYS A 376 -37.28 -9.70 -21.44
N ALA A 377 -38.22 -8.76 -21.40
CA ALA A 377 -38.09 -7.51 -20.68
C ALA A 377 -38.68 -7.70 -19.27
N GLY A 378 -37.86 -8.14 -18.32
CA GLY A 378 -38.36 -8.52 -16.99
C GLY A 378 -37.33 -9.17 -16.07
N LYS A 379 -36.07 -8.73 -16.13
CA LYS A 379 -35.02 -9.00 -15.14
C LYS A 379 -33.84 -8.02 -15.32
N HIS A 380 -34.16 -6.73 -15.43
CA HIS A 380 -33.23 -5.72 -14.93
C HIS A 380 -33.49 -5.69 -13.43
N ASP A 381 -32.53 -6.17 -12.64
CA ASP A 381 -32.56 -6.00 -11.19
C ASP A 381 -32.77 -4.53 -10.86
N GLN A 382 -33.72 -4.23 -9.99
CA GLN A 382 -33.84 -2.90 -9.40
C GLN A 382 -32.79 -2.80 -8.30
N GLN A 383 -31.52 -2.68 -8.72
CA GLN A 383 -30.41 -2.43 -7.81
C GLN A 383 -30.68 -1.16 -7.02
N THR A 384 -30.47 -1.23 -5.70
CA THR A 384 -30.59 -0.12 -4.77
C THR A 384 -29.79 1.09 -5.29
N PRO A 385 -30.40 2.28 -5.44
CA PRO A 385 -29.68 3.50 -5.78
C PRO A 385 -28.46 3.73 -4.89
N LEU A 386 -27.38 4.29 -5.45
CA LEU A 386 -26.15 4.59 -4.68
C LEU A 386 -26.39 5.57 -3.52
N GLU A 387 -27.45 6.38 -3.61
CA GLU A 387 -27.91 7.31 -2.58
C GLU A 387 -28.62 6.64 -1.40
N ASP A 388 -29.17 5.44 -1.60
CA ASP A 388 -29.88 4.63 -0.59
C ASP A 388 -28.94 3.61 0.12
N LEU A 389 -27.70 3.49 -0.35
CA LEU A 389 -26.65 2.67 0.27
C LEU A 389 -25.91 3.44 1.38
N PRO A 390 -25.30 2.76 2.37
CA PRO A 390 -24.63 3.43 3.47
C PRO A 390 -23.42 4.21 2.96
N ARG A 391 -23.04 5.23 3.73
CA ARG A 391 -21.86 6.04 3.45
C ARG A 391 -20.63 5.33 3.97
N VAL A 392 -19.80 4.82 3.07
CA VAL A 392 -18.51 4.24 3.44
C VAL A 392 -17.42 5.27 3.15
N PRO A 393 -16.57 5.63 4.13
CA PRO A 393 -15.43 6.50 3.87
C PRO A 393 -14.44 5.79 2.97
N MET A 394 -14.21 6.38 1.80
CA MET A 394 -13.26 5.90 0.82
C MET A 394 -12.49 7.09 0.24
N HIS A 395 -11.20 6.91 0.02
CA HIS A 395 -10.35 7.88 -0.68
C HIS A 395 -10.25 7.51 -2.14
N LEU A 396 -10.60 8.45 -3.00
CA LEU A 396 -10.43 8.36 -4.44
C LEU A 396 -9.39 9.39 -4.89
N ALA A 397 -8.50 8.98 -5.78
CA ALA A 397 -7.58 9.90 -6.45
C ALA A 397 -7.67 9.72 -7.97
N VAL A 398 -7.81 10.84 -8.68
CA VAL A 398 -7.68 10.89 -10.14
C VAL A 398 -6.23 11.24 -10.48
N HIS A 399 -5.55 10.30 -11.12
CA HIS A 399 -4.16 10.40 -11.55
C HIS A 399 -4.09 10.99 -12.94
N HIS A 400 -3.13 11.87 -13.24
CA HIS A 400 -2.87 12.29 -14.62
C HIS A 400 -1.42 12.56 -14.97
N PHE A 401 -1.10 12.41 -16.27
CA PHE A 401 0.09 13.01 -16.87
C PHE A 401 -0.30 13.75 -18.16
N GLU A 402 0.00 15.05 -18.22
CA GLU A 402 -0.39 15.95 -19.33
C GLU A 402 -1.89 15.83 -19.72
N ALA A 403 -2.77 15.67 -18.73
CA ALA A 403 -4.20 15.42 -18.95
C ALA A 403 -5.13 16.11 -17.93
N GLU A 404 -4.66 17.20 -17.30
CA GLU A 404 -5.34 17.93 -16.21
C GLU A 404 -6.82 18.22 -16.50
N GLU A 405 -7.15 18.80 -17.66
CA GLU A 405 -8.54 19.12 -18.04
C GLU A 405 -9.45 17.87 -18.06
N VAL A 406 -8.92 16.73 -18.54
CA VAL A 406 -9.68 15.48 -18.62
C VAL A 406 -9.82 14.82 -17.24
N ALA A 407 -8.79 14.91 -16.42
CA ALA A 407 -8.81 14.42 -15.05
C ALA A 407 -9.77 15.22 -14.17
N GLU A 408 -9.82 16.54 -14.35
CA GLU A 408 -10.76 17.43 -13.66
C GLU A 408 -12.21 17.16 -14.10
N GLN A 409 -12.46 16.97 -15.40
CA GLN A 409 -13.77 16.52 -15.90
C GLN A 409 -14.17 15.15 -15.30
N LEU A 410 -13.24 14.18 -15.25
CA LEU A 410 -13.48 12.87 -14.64
C LEU A 410 -13.76 13.00 -13.13
N ARG A 411 -13.05 13.87 -12.40
CA ARG A 411 -13.33 14.18 -11.00
C ARG A 411 -14.75 14.70 -10.79
N VAL A 412 -15.22 15.61 -11.64
CA VAL A 412 -16.59 16.12 -11.58
C VAL A 412 -17.60 14.99 -11.79
N SER A 413 -17.44 14.16 -12.83
CA SER A 413 -18.32 13.01 -13.06
C SER A 413 -18.28 11.97 -11.93
N LEU A 414 -17.13 11.77 -11.29
CA LEU A 414 -17.00 10.90 -10.12
C LEU A 414 -17.71 11.49 -8.89
N ARG A 415 -17.62 12.81 -8.65
CA ARG A 415 -18.36 13.50 -7.58
C ARG A 415 -19.88 13.41 -7.78
N GLU A 416 -20.34 13.55 -9.01
CA GLU A 416 -21.77 13.40 -9.36
C GLU A 416 -22.26 11.95 -9.19
N ALA A 417 -21.44 10.96 -9.55
CA ALA A 417 -21.80 9.55 -9.44
C ALA A 417 -21.65 8.98 -8.00
N LEU A 418 -20.80 9.59 -7.17
CA LEU A 418 -20.47 9.14 -5.82
C LEU A 418 -20.56 10.30 -4.79
N PRO A 419 -21.76 10.88 -4.58
CA PRO A 419 -21.93 12.05 -3.69
C PRO A 419 -21.66 11.76 -2.21
N SER A 420 -21.58 10.48 -1.83
CA SER A 420 -21.26 10.02 -0.48
C SER A 420 -19.78 9.64 -0.28
N CYS A 421 -18.98 9.60 -1.35
CA CYS A 421 -17.55 9.22 -1.29
C CYS A 421 -16.69 10.44 -0.93
N VAL A 422 -15.74 10.26 -0.02
CA VAL A 422 -15.37 11.34 0.93
C VAL A 422 -14.24 12.24 0.44
N VAL A 423 -13.28 11.71 -0.35
CA VAL A 423 -12.22 12.53 -0.95
C VAL A 423 -12.05 12.16 -2.42
N ILE A 424 -12.17 13.14 -3.31
CA ILE A 424 -11.68 13.03 -4.69
C ILE A 424 -10.60 14.09 -4.89
N SER A 425 -9.36 13.63 -4.81
CA SER A 425 -8.16 14.40 -5.14
C SER A 425 -7.81 14.27 -6.62
N VAL A 426 -7.12 15.27 -7.17
CA VAL A 426 -6.39 15.15 -8.43
C VAL A 426 -4.91 15.13 -8.08
N VAL A 427 -4.16 14.19 -8.66
CA VAL A 427 -2.73 14.01 -8.38
C VAL A 427 -1.94 13.82 -9.67
N ASP A 428 -0.77 14.45 -9.72
CA ASP A 428 0.19 14.24 -10.80
C ASP A 428 0.79 12.83 -10.71
N VAL A 429 0.82 12.15 -11.86
CA VAL A 429 1.66 10.98 -12.08
C VAL A 429 3.09 11.46 -12.20
N THR A 430 3.98 10.94 -11.35
CA THR A 430 5.39 11.38 -11.33
C THR A 430 6.10 11.05 -12.64
N HIS A 431 7.12 11.85 -12.98
CA HIS A 431 7.82 11.76 -14.27
C HIS A 431 8.33 10.35 -14.58
N ALA A 432 8.89 9.64 -13.59
CA ALA A 432 9.34 8.26 -13.76
C ALA A 432 8.20 7.27 -14.10
N MET A 433 6.97 7.49 -13.59
CA MET A 433 5.81 6.71 -14.05
C MET A 433 5.36 7.14 -15.46
N ALA A 434 5.42 8.45 -15.73
CA ALA A 434 5.04 9.05 -17.01
C ALA A 434 5.87 8.56 -18.21
N VAL A 435 7.15 8.23 -18.00
CA VAL A 435 8.01 7.57 -19.01
C VAL A 435 7.35 6.28 -19.55
N HIS A 436 6.59 5.56 -18.73
CA HIS A 436 5.91 4.32 -19.15
C HIS A 436 4.47 4.56 -19.59
N THR A 437 3.70 5.39 -18.87
CA THR A 437 2.27 5.62 -19.14
C THR A 437 2.01 6.59 -20.30
N GLY A 438 2.93 7.54 -20.52
CA GLY A 438 2.90 8.54 -21.59
C GLY A 438 1.89 9.67 -21.38
N PRO A 439 1.97 10.73 -22.22
CA PRO A 439 1.07 11.87 -22.16
C PRO A 439 -0.38 11.48 -22.49
N GLY A 440 -1.32 12.11 -21.78
CA GLY A 440 -2.74 11.78 -21.87
C GLY A 440 -3.15 10.56 -21.02
N ALA A 441 -2.26 10.03 -20.17
CA ALA A 441 -2.59 9.00 -19.19
C ALA A 441 -3.50 9.56 -18.10
N VAL A 442 -4.53 8.79 -17.74
CA VAL A 442 -5.48 9.12 -16.66
C VAL A 442 -5.75 7.86 -15.86
N GLY A 443 -5.68 7.92 -14.54
CA GLY A 443 -6.00 6.80 -13.66
C GLY A 443 -7.02 7.16 -12.59
N VAL A 444 -7.64 6.14 -12.00
CA VAL A 444 -8.47 6.27 -10.80
C VAL A 444 -7.98 5.22 -9.82
N SER A 445 -7.52 5.65 -8.65
CA SER A 445 -7.35 4.76 -7.50
C SER A 445 -8.47 4.96 -6.50
N LEU A 446 -8.89 3.88 -5.84
CA LEU A 446 -9.91 3.87 -4.81
C LEU A 446 -9.44 2.94 -3.67
N VAL A 447 -9.49 3.43 -2.43
CA VAL A 447 -9.20 2.66 -1.21
C VAL A 447 -10.26 2.96 -0.15
N ARG A 448 -10.41 2.09 0.86
CA ARG A 448 -11.13 2.40 2.11
C ARG A 448 -10.21 3.24 3.02
N ASP A 449 -10.79 4.14 3.82
CA ASP A 449 -10.08 4.94 4.87
C ASP A 449 -9.85 4.13 6.16
#